data_AF-A0A9W9DLG9-F1
#
_entry.id   AF-A0A9W9DLG9-F1
#
_cell.length_a   1.000
_cell.length_b   1.000
_cell.length_c   1.000
_cell.angle_alpha   90.00
_cell.angle_beta   90.00
_cell.angle_gamma   90.00
#
_symmetry.space_group_name_H-M   'P 1'
#
loop_
_entity.id
_entity.type
_entity.pdbx_description
1 polymer ?
#
loop_
_entity_poly.entity_id
_entity_poly.type
_entity_poly.pdbx_seq_one_letter_code
_entity_poly.pdbx_strand_id
1 'polypeptide(L)'
;MDVFASFPDIERPLPASEFLHEYLTNFRKGTFKPSLEQCSATFSLDSGMYEQLKIAHQARDLGALESICVYFERNAWRTNPKLKSMNETIRLIASQNKITPVVKGEWKRSIWASTRNSVNPAINDHIQKLGIPLGSREEIPLVILHKLGSFQHDPLLRKRLDTIFSPDHHTFLINTSGTGKTRLLFEGLCIHWGFYITCAIDSSYLGASDFAADISDISSNSKWTGLLPFRTDPHYTTSLQDNVQTVYRIACEALLARLIVFKMYLEACSKAGFCHDHRQRWLESQIFPHNLASPFEPYGKIKHQISVACVNDSVIDEAILHTWEDIQFLLQMAPGEVFYIVLDEANVVSQKHYGALEDDGGPYPLLKAILRSWQLHMGCFPVKFVVAGTVIPQEHFQSSSGEWDNFLWCSDTGCFDDLEIHRRYVSQFLPPQFGKSDAGRLLMDRMWHWLRGR
;
A
#
# COMPACT_ATOMS: atom_id res chain seq x y z
N MET A 1 -38.75 10.58 -25.53
CA MET A 1 -37.85 11.26 -26.48
C MET A 1 -36.63 10.39 -26.64
N ASP A 2 -36.13 10.23 -27.87
CA ASP A 2 -34.86 9.52 -28.14
C ASP A 2 -33.71 10.50 -27.85
N VAL A 3 -32.99 10.30 -26.74
CA VAL A 3 -31.91 11.20 -26.30
C VAL A 3 -30.79 11.31 -27.35
N PHE A 4 -30.52 10.23 -28.09
CA PHE A 4 -29.52 10.22 -29.16
C PHE A 4 -29.96 11.08 -30.35
N ALA A 5 -31.26 11.21 -30.59
CA ALA A 5 -31.77 12.05 -31.68
C ALA A 5 -31.62 13.55 -31.38
N SER A 6 -31.59 13.94 -30.10
CA SER A 6 -31.40 15.33 -29.68
C SER A 6 -29.95 15.81 -29.84
N PHE A 7 -28.99 14.90 -29.94
CA PHE A 7 -27.54 15.21 -30.04
C PHE A 7 -26.93 14.44 -31.21
N PRO A 8 -27.19 14.84 -32.47
CA PRO A 8 -26.77 14.05 -33.64
C PRO A 8 -25.25 13.94 -33.83
N ASP A 9 -24.46 14.81 -33.19
CA ASP A 9 -23.00 14.84 -33.29
C ASP A 9 -22.38 15.14 -31.91
N ILE A 10 -21.57 14.20 -31.40
CA ILE A 10 -20.77 14.35 -30.18
C ILE A 10 -19.25 14.19 -30.42
N GLU A 11 -18.79 14.42 -31.65
CA GLU A 11 -17.36 14.33 -32.05
C GLU A 11 -16.49 15.43 -31.44
N ARG A 12 -17.09 16.40 -30.76
CA ARG A 12 -16.37 17.43 -29.99
C ARG A 12 -16.65 17.27 -28.49
N PRO A 13 -15.69 17.60 -27.60
CA PRO A 13 -15.87 17.45 -26.16
C PRO A 13 -17.08 18.20 -25.60
N LEU A 14 -17.36 19.43 -26.08
CA LEU A 14 -18.47 20.25 -25.57
C LEU A 14 -19.86 19.61 -25.87
N PRO A 15 -20.23 19.29 -27.13
CA PRO A 15 -21.46 18.55 -27.42
C PRO A 15 -21.58 17.22 -26.68
N ALA A 16 -20.47 16.50 -26.51
CA ALA A 16 -20.47 15.27 -25.72
C ALA A 16 -20.78 15.53 -24.24
N SER A 17 -20.29 16.64 -23.68
CA SER A 17 -20.57 17.02 -22.29
C SER A 17 -22.02 17.42 -22.11
N GLU A 18 -22.59 18.15 -23.08
CA GLU A 18 -24.00 18.51 -23.11
C GLU A 18 -24.89 17.26 -23.20
N PHE A 19 -24.55 16.32 -24.08
CA PHE A 19 -25.24 15.04 -24.21
C PHE A 19 -25.23 14.25 -22.89
N LEU A 20 -24.04 14.05 -22.30
CA LEU A 20 -23.91 13.29 -21.05
C LEU A 20 -24.65 13.97 -19.89
N HIS A 21 -24.55 15.30 -19.79
CA HIS A 21 -25.26 16.09 -18.80
C HIS A 21 -26.79 15.91 -18.93
N GLU A 22 -27.32 16.12 -20.14
CA GLU A 22 -28.75 15.98 -20.44
C GLU A 22 -29.25 14.57 -20.13
N TYR A 23 -28.48 13.55 -20.52
CA TYR A 23 -28.82 12.16 -20.21
C TYR A 23 -28.93 11.91 -18.70
N LEU A 24 -27.93 12.35 -17.92
CA LEU A 24 -27.87 12.13 -16.47
C LEU A 24 -28.93 12.92 -15.70
N THR A 25 -29.28 14.12 -16.15
CA THR A 25 -30.26 14.97 -15.45
C THR A 25 -31.70 14.64 -15.80
N ASN A 26 -32.00 14.31 -17.07
CA ASN A 26 -33.37 14.24 -17.56
C ASN A 26 -33.83 12.82 -17.95
N PHE A 27 -32.90 11.90 -18.26
CA PHE A 27 -33.26 10.57 -18.77
C PHE A 27 -32.95 9.44 -17.79
N ARG A 28 -31.78 9.48 -17.13
CA ARG A 28 -31.37 8.48 -16.15
C ARG A 28 -32.09 8.72 -14.82
N LYS A 29 -32.68 7.67 -14.25
CA LYS A 29 -33.23 7.72 -12.90
C LYS A 29 -32.08 7.55 -11.91
N GLY A 30 -31.69 8.64 -11.25
CA GLY A 30 -30.61 8.61 -10.25
C GLY A 30 -30.57 9.89 -9.41
N THR A 31 -29.81 9.84 -8.32
CA THR A 31 -29.55 11.00 -7.45
C THR A 31 -28.35 11.82 -7.93
N PHE A 32 -27.43 11.21 -8.67
CA PHE A 32 -26.27 11.89 -9.23
C PHE A 32 -26.67 12.81 -10.39
N LYS A 33 -26.46 14.12 -10.19
CA LYS A 33 -26.76 15.18 -11.16
C LYS A 33 -25.54 16.08 -11.31
N PRO A 34 -24.58 15.72 -12.18
CA PRO A 34 -23.38 16.51 -12.37
C PRO A 34 -23.70 17.83 -13.09
N SER A 35 -22.87 18.85 -12.89
CA SER A 35 -22.92 20.06 -13.70
C SER A 35 -22.30 19.84 -15.08
N LEU A 36 -22.62 20.70 -16.05
CA LEU A 36 -22.01 20.66 -17.38
C LEU A 36 -20.48 20.82 -17.31
N GLU A 37 -19.99 21.67 -16.39
CA GLU A 37 -18.56 21.85 -16.15
C GLU A 37 -17.90 20.58 -15.63
N GLN A 38 -18.59 19.80 -14.78
CA GLN A 38 -18.09 18.51 -14.32
C GLN A 38 -17.97 17.52 -15.48
N CYS A 39 -18.99 17.41 -16.35
CA CYS A 39 -18.91 16.58 -17.55
C CYS A 39 -17.73 16.96 -18.46
N SER A 40 -17.52 18.27 -18.67
CA SER A 40 -16.42 18.80 -19.49
C SER A 40 -15.04 18.55 -18.86
N ALA A 41 -14.94 18.75 -17.54
CA ALA A 41 -13.72 18.47 -16.78
C ALA A 41 -13.36 16.98 -16.86
N THR A 42 -14.35 16.08 -16.80
CA THR A 42 -14.13 14.63 -16.92
C THR A 42 -13.51 14.25 -18.26
N PHE A 43 -14.03 14.72 -19.39
CA PHE A 43 -13.42 14.38 -20.69
C PHE A 43 -12.01 14.96 -20.87
N SER A 44 -11.72 16.07 -20.19
CA SER A 44 -10.36 16.62 -20.13
C SER A 44 -9.43 15.79 -19.23
N LEU A 45 -9.98 15.07 -18.24
CA LEU A 45 -9.25 14.20 -17.31
C LEU A 45 -9.05 12.79 -17.88
N ASP A 46 -10.04 12.27 -18.59
CA ASP A 46 -10.12 10.91 -19.11
C ASP A 46 -10.57 10.92 -20.57
N SER A 47 -9.60 10.97 -21.48
CA SER A 47 -9.86 10.88 -22.92
C SER A 47 -10.41 9.50 -23.32
N GLY A 48 -10.12 8.45 -22.55
CA GLY A 48 -10.61 7.10 -22.83
C GLY A 48 -12.11 7.00 -22.66
N MET A 49 -12.64 7.57 -21.57
CA MET A 49 -14.08 7.67 -21.34
C MET A 49 -14.78 8.46 -22.44
N TYR A 50 -14.16 9.55 -22.92
CA TYR A 50 -14.72 10.32 -24.03
C TYR A 50 -14.85 9.50 -25.32
N GLU A 51 -13.81 8.74 -25.69
CA GLU A 51 -13.86 7.85 -26.85
C GLU A 51 -14.92 6.74 -26.69
N GLN A 52 -15.04 6.17 -25.49
CA GLN A 52 -16.08 5.17 -25.20
C GLN A 52 -17.49 5.75 -25.34
N LEU A 53 -17.70 7.01 -24.92
CA LEU A 53 -18.99 7.69 -25.06
C LEU A 53 -19.35 7.89 -26.52
N LYS A 54 -18.39 8.30 -27.37
CA LYS A 54 -18.61 8.42 -28.82
C LYS A 54 -19.03 7.10 -29.44
N ILE A 55 -18.32 6.02 -29.11
CA ILE A 55 -18.63 4.68 -29.62
C ILE A 55 -20.04 4.25 -29.19
N ALA A 56 -20.38 4.40 -27.90
CA ALA A 56 -21.70 4.06 -27.38
C ALA A 56 -22.81 4.89 -28.06
N HIS A 57 -22.57 6.19 -28.26
CA HIS A 57 -23.50 7.10 -28.91
C HIS A 57 -23.73 6.73 -30.39
N GLN A 58 -22.66 6.53 -31.17
CA GLN A 58 -22.75 6.15 -32.58
C GLN A 58 -23.48 4.81 -32.75
N ALA A 59 -23.24 3.86 -31.86
CA ALA A 59 -23.91 2.56 -31.85
C ALA A 59 -25.35 2.62 -31.29
N ARG A 60 -25.76 3.75 -30.70
CA ARG A 60 -27.00 3.88 -29.91
C ARG A 60 -27.13 2.80 -28.83
N ASP A 61 -25.99 2.44 -28.22
CA ASP A 61 -25.90 1.39 -27.20
C ASP A 61 -26.17 1.98 -25.82
N LEU A 62 -27.40 1.80 -25.33
CA LEU A 62 -27.83 2.25 -24.02
C LEU A 62 -27.10 1.53 -22.88
N GLY A 63 -26.73 0.26 -23.06
CA GLY A 63 -26.03 -0.52 -22.03
C GLY A 63 -24.59 -0.03 -21.84
N ALA A 64 -23.90 0.26 -22.94
CA ALA A 64 -22.59 0.90 -22.89
C ALA A 64 -22.67 2.31 -22.28
N LEU A 65 -23.68 3.09 -22.65
CA LEU A 65 -23.91 4.42 -22.05
C LEU A 65 -24.12 4.36 -20.53
N GLU A 66 -24.97 3.45 -20.05
CA GLU A 66 -25.18 3.26 -18.60
C GLU A 66 -23.89 2.86 -17.88
N SER A 67 -23.07 2.00 -18.50
CA SER A 67 -21.77 1.62 -17.93
C SER A 67 -20.82 2.82 -17.80
N ILE A 68 -20.81 3.70 -18.81
CA ILE A 68 -20.03 4.95 -18.78
C ILE A 68 -20.58 5.91 -17.72
N CYS A 69 -21.89 6.01 -17.55
CA CYS A 69 -22.51 6.84 -16.52
C CYS A 69 -22.15 6.36 -15.10
N VAL A 70 -22.17 5.05 -14.86
CA VAL A 70 -21.73 4.47 -13.57
C VAL A 70 -20.25 4.76 -13.33
N TYR A 71 -19.40 4.58 -14.34
CA TYR A 71 -17.97 4.92 -14.24
C TYR A 71 -17.75 6.40 -13.92
N PHE A 72 -18.50 7.30 -14.57
CA PHE A 72 -18.42 8.73 -14.33
C PHE A 72 -18.82 9.11 -12.92
N GLU A 73 -19.96 8.60 -12.45
CA GLU A 73 -20.46 8.83 -11.10
C GLU A 73 -19.42 8.41 -10.05
N ARG A 74 -18.85 7.20 -10.20
CA ARG A 74 -17.77 6.70 -9.32
C ARG A 74 -16.50 7.57 -9.34
N ASN A 75 -16.19 8.18 -10.48
CA ASN A 75 -14.98 9.00 -10.63
C ASN A 75 -15.25 10.51 -10.50
N ALA A 76 -16.46 10.91 -10.12
CA ALA A 76 -16.87 12.31 -10.07
C ALA A 76 -16.04 13.13 -9.07
N TRP A 77 -15.58 12.52 -7.96
CA TRP A 77 -14.68 13.16 -6.98
C TRP A 77 -13.42 13.74 -7.63
N ARG A 78 -12.92 13.15 -8.73
CA ARG A 78 -11.74 13.64 -9.46
C ARG A 78 -11.99 14.98 -10.16
N THR A 79 -13.25 15.34 -10.42
CA THR A 79 -13.60 16.62 -11.03
C THR A 79 -13.60 17.78 -10.03
N ASN A 80 -13.42 17.51 -8.72
CA ASN A 80 -13.34 18.55 -7.72
C ASN A 80 -12.21 19.54 -8.06
N PRO A 81 -12.50 20.84 -8.23
CA PRO A 81 -11.50 21.82 -8.65
C PRO A 81 -10.28 21.88 -7.72
N LYS A 82 -10.46 21.59 -6.43
CA LYS A 82 -9.38 21.58 -5.43
C LYS A 82 -8.38 20.43 -5.67
N LEU A 83 -8.79 19.35 -6.34
CA LEU A 83 -7.95 18.18 -6.64
C LEU A 83 -7.23 18.28 -7.98
N LYS A 84 -7.25 19.44 -8.65
CA LYS A 84 -6.58 19.65 -9.95
C LYS A 84 -5.09 19.26 -9.90
N SER A 85 -4.34 19.71 -8.90
CA SER A 85 -2.90 19.43 -8.77
C SER A 85 -2.60 17.94 -8.52
N MET A 86 -3.49 17.26 -7.79
CA MET A 86 -3.41 15.81 -7.60
C MET A 86 -3.63 15.08 -8.93
N ASN A 87 -4.63 15.47 -9.72
CA ASN A 87 -4.86 14.88 -11.05
C ASN A 87 -3.70 15.15 -12.02
N GLU A 88 -3.11 16.34 -11.99
CA GLU A 88 -1.89 16.64 -12.75
C GLU A 88 -0.73 15.74 -12.34
N THR A 89 -0.58 15.47 -11.04
CA THR A 89 0.41 14.51 -10.52
C THR A 89 0.15 13.09 -11.02
N ILE A 90 -1.10 12.63 -11.02
CA ILE A 90 -1.48 11.31 -11.55
C ILE A 90 -1.13 11.22 -13.05
N ARG A 91 -1.47 12.24 -13.84
CA ARG A 91 -1.11 12.30 -15.27
C ARG A 91 0.39 12.32 -15.48
N LEU A 92 1.14 13.05 -14.64
CA LEU A 92 2.59 13.08 -14.70
C LEU A 92 3.18 11.68 -14.47
N ILE A 93 2.75 10.98 -13.40
CA ILE A 93 3.19 9.60 -13.13
C ILE A 93 2.85 8.68 -14.31
N ALA A 94 1.63 8.77 -14.85
CA ALA A 94 1.22 7.96 -16.01
C ALA A 94 2.10 8.24 -17.25
N SER A 95 2.38 9.52 -17.52
CA SER A 95 3.17 9.96 -18.69
C SER A 95 4.64 9.52 -18.65
N GLN A 96 5.19 9.31 -17.45
CA GLN A 96 6.55 8.78 -17.30
C GLN A 96 6.67 7.32 -17.74
N ASN A 97 5.54 6.60 -17.82
CA ASN A 97 5.43 5.22 -18.29
C ASN A 97 6.41 4.25 -17.59
N LYS A 98 6.80 4.53 -16.34
CA LYS A 98 7.71 3.69 -15.56
C LYS A 98 7.03 2.46 -14.94
N ILE A 99 5.71 2.53 -14.73
CA ILE A 99 4.90 1.42 -14.25
C ILE A 99 4.97 0.24 -15.22
N THR A 100 4.88 0.50 -16.54
CA THR A 100 4.85 -0.55 -17.56
C THR A 100 6.10 -1.45 -17.56
N PRO A 101 7.35 -0.92 -17.56
CA PRO A 101 8.54 -1.74 -17.38
C PRO A 101 8.57 -2.57 -16.09
N VAL A 102 8.05 -2.05 -14.98
CA VAL A 102 7.94 -2.81 -13.72
C VAL A 102 6.96 -3.96 -13.89
N VAL A 103 5.76 -3.71 -14.44
CA VAL A 103 4.77 -4.76 -14.72
C VAL A 103 5.34 -5.84 -15.63
N LYS A 104 6.06 -5.46 -16.69
CA LYS A 104 6.66 -6.41 -17.64
C LYS A 104 7.89 -7.16 -17.11
N GLY A 105 8.40 -6.79 -15.94
CA GLY A 105 9.64 -7.38 -15.40
C GLY A 105 10.90 -6.94 -16.15
N GLU A 106 10.83 -5.82 -16.88
CA GLU A 106 11.95 -5.24 -17.61
C GLU A 106 12.90 -4.49 -16.66
N TRP A 107 12.39 -4.07 -15.50
CA TRP A 107 13.21 -3.46 -14.46
C TRP A 107 14.16 -4.50 -13.84
N LYS A 108 15.47 -4.24 -13.93
CA LYS A 108 16.51 -5.07 -13.33
C LYS A 108 17.14 -4.34 -12.15
N ARG A 109 17.14 -5.00 -11.01
CA ARG A 109 17.89 -4.54 -9.84
C ARG A 109 19.38 -4.62 -10.10
N SER A 110 20.10 -3.60 -9.64
CA SER A 110 21.54 -3.73 -9.45
C SER A 110 21.79 -4.86 -8.45
N ILE A 111 22.71 -5.75 -8.79
CA ILE A 111 23.15 -6.82 -7.92
C ILE A 111 24.35 -6.29 -7.14
N TRP A 112 24.37 -6.55 -5.84
CA TRP A 112 25.50 -6.19 -4.99
C TRP A 112 26.74 -6.95 -5.45
N ALA A 113 27.83 -6.20 -5.64
CA ALA A 113 29.15 -6.74 -5.91
C ALA A 113 30.13 -6.17 -4.88
N SER A 114 31.18 -6.92 -4.55
CA SER A 114 32.21 -6.43 -3.64
C SER A 114 32.95 -5.24 -4.27
N THR A 115 32.92 -4.09 -3.62
CA THR A 115 33.62 -2.87 -4.06
C THR A 115 35.12 -2.93 -3.78
N ARG A 116 35.52 -3.79 -2.83
CA ARG A 116 36.93 -4.06 -2.58
C ARG A 116 37.38 -5.07 -3.62
N ASN A 117 38.47 -4.76 -4.32
CA ASN A 117 39.24 -5.75 -5.09
C ASN A 117 39.68 -6.85 -4.12
N SER A 118 38.79 -7.81 -3.83
CA SER A 118 39.14 -8.92 -2.97
C SER A 118 40.25 -9.67 -3.68
N VAL A 119 41.27 -10.04 -2.91
CA VAL A 119 42.47 -10.71 -3.43
C VAL A 119 42.12 -12.08 -4.04
N ASN A 120 40.89 -12.59 -3.81
CA ASN A 120 40.44 -13.90 -4.28
C ASN A 120 39.23 -13.81 -5.23
N PRO A 121 39.44 -13.93 -6.56
CA PRO A 121 38.38 -13.92 -7.57
C PRO A 121 37.25 -14.92 -7.29
N ALA A 122 37.55 -16.09 -6.72
CA ALA A 122 36.54 -17.11 -6.45
C ALA A 122 35.51 -16.67 -5.39
N ILE A 123 35.89 -15.78 -4.45
CA ILE A 123 34.98 -15.22 -3.46
C ILE A 123 34.06 -14.20 -4.12
N ASN A 124 34.60 -13.34 -5.00
CA ASN A 124 33.80 -12.36 -5.74
C ASN A 124 32.79 -13.05 -6.67
N ASP A 125 33.24 -14.09 -7.40
CA ASP A 125 32.38 -14.89 -8.26
C ASP A 125 31.27 -15.57 -7.47
N HIS A 126 31.58 -16.11 -6.29
CA HIS A 126 30.57 -16.72 -5.41
C HIS A 126 29.55 -15.69 -4.95
N ILE A 127 30.00 -14.53 -4.45
CA ILE A 127 29.13 -13.43 -4.00
C ILE A 127 28.21 -12.94 -5.12
N GLN A 128 28.75 -12.71 -6.33
CA GLN A 128 27.94 -12.27 -7.47
C GLN A 128 26.89 -13.30 -7.85
N LYS A 129 27.22 -14.60 -7.78
CA LYS A 129 26.28 -15.70 -8.04
C LYS A 129 25.13 -15.78 -7.04
N LEU A 130 25.26 -15.18 -5.85
CA LEU A 130 24.13 -15.10 -4.90
C LEU A 130 23.01 -14.19 -5.43
N GLY A 131 23.32 -13.26 -6.34
CA GLY A 131 22.32 -12.36 -6.90
C GLY A 131 21.67 -11.47 -5.84
N ILE A 132 22.38 -11.11 -4.77
CA ILE A 132 21.85 -10.29 -3.68
C ILE A 132 21.53 -8.89 -4.23
N PRO A 133 20.30 -8.39 -4.09
CA PRO A 133 19.97 -7.05 -4.55
C PRO A 133 20.76 -5.96 -3.82
N LEU A 134 21.12 -4.91 -4.54
CA LEU A 134 21.67 -3.69 -3.99
C LEU A 134 20.55 -2.74 -3.54
N GLY A 135 20.72 -2.10 -2.39
CA GLY A 135 19.78 -1.07 -1.92
C GLY A 135 19.97 0.28 -2.61
N SER A 136 19.11 1.24 -2.24
CA SER A 136 19.15 2.61 -2.77
C SER A 136 20.44 3.35 -2.43
N ARG A 137 21.17 2.90 -1.39
CA ARG A 137 22.54 3.32 -1.09
C ARG A 137 23.49 2.27 -1.65
N GLU A 138 24.36 2.69 -2.57
CA GLU A 138 25.18 1.84 -3.47
C GLU A 138 26.18 0.87 -2.80
N GLU A 139 26.09 0.66 -1.49
CA GLU A 139 27.00 -0.18 -0.71
C GLU A 139 26.28 -1.22 0.15
N ILE A 140 24.94 -1.15 0.26
CA ILE A 140 24.18 -1.98 1.21
C ILE A 140 23.58 -3.20 0.48
N PRO A 141 24.09 -4.43 0.74
CA PRO A 141 23.46 -5.65 0.26
C PRO A 141 22.14 -5.90 0.98
N LEU A 142 21.06 -6.06 0.24
CA LEU A 142 19.73 -6.34 0.79
C LEU A 142 19.49 -7.84 0.87
N VAL A 143 20.13 -8.48 1.85
CA VAL A 143 19.93 -9.91 2.13
C VAL A 143 18.46 -10.23 2.41
N ILE A 144 17.71 -9.28 2.99
CA ILE A 144 16.26 -9.39 3.20
C ILE A 144 15.45 -9.57 1.91
N LEU A 145 16.02 -9.27 0.73
CA LEU A 145 15.38 -9.47 -0.58
C LEU A 145 16.01 -10.62 -1.38
N HIS A 146 17.04 -11.27 -0.87
CA HIS A 146 17.65 -12.44 -1.52
C HIS A 146 16.61 -13.56 -1.67
N LYS A 147 16.42 -14.07 -2.89
CA LYS A 147 15.40 -15.09 -3.23
C LYS A 147 14.00 -14.75 -2.69
N LEU A 148 13.60 -13.49 -2.78
CA LEU A 148 12.25 -13.06 -2.38
C LEU A 148 11.17 -13.89 -3.11
N GLY A 149 10.14 -14.32 -2.39
CA GLY A 149 9.07 -15.17 -2.91
C GLY A 149 9.34 -16.67 -2.78
N SER A 150 10.51 -17.07 -2.26
CA SER A 150 10.90 -18.48 -2.18
C SER A 150 10.23 -19.25 -1.05
N PHE A 151 9.65 -18.58 -0.05
CA PHE A 151 9.07 -19.26 1.13
C PHE A 151 7.86 -20.11 0.77
N GLN A 152 7.17 -19.79 -0.32
CA GLN A 152 6.04 -20.59 -0.81
C GLN A 152 6.42 -22.02 -1.22
N HIS A 153 7.71 -22.30 -1.45
CA HIS A 153 8.21 -23.62 -1.84
C HIS A 153 8.71 -24.46 -0.65
N ASP A 154 8.82 -23.86 0.54
CA ASP A 154 9.15 -24.56 1.77
C ASP A 154 7.86 -24.80 2.57
N PRO A 155 7.44 -26.06 2.80
CA PRO A 155 6.17 -26.35 3.46
C PRO A 155 6.03 -25.75 4.87
N LEU A 156 7.13 -25.65 5.61
CA LEU A 156 7.12 -25.13 6.98
C LEU A 156 6.98 -23.61 6.98
N LEU A 157 7.74 -22.92 6.12
CA LEU A 157 7.63 -21.47 5.95
C LEU A 157 6.28 -21.09 5.33
N ARG A 158 5.78 -21.86 4.37
CA ARG A 158 4.45 -21.68 3.79
C ARG A 158 3.36 -21.73 4.85
N LYS A 159 3.37 -22.74 5.71
CA LYS A 159 2.39 -22.87 6.82
C LYS A 159 2.40 -21.67 7.76
N ARG A 160 3.60 -21.11 8.04
CA ARG A 160 3.71 -19.88 8.84
C ARG A 160 3.08 -18.69 8.13
N LEU A 161 3.35 -18.53 6.83
CA LEU A 161 2.72 -17.49 6.02
C LEU A 161 1.20 -17.63 6.00
N ASP A 162 0.65 -18.83 5.86
CA ASP A 162 -0.79 -19.08 5.89
C ASP A 162 -1.42 -18.75 7.27
N THR A 163 -0.65 -18.86 8.35
CA THR A 163 -1.09 -18.46 9.69
C THR A 163 -1.11 -16.94 9.85
N ILE A 164 -0.07 -16.25 9.36
CA ILE A 164 0.05 -14.79 9.45
C ILE A 164 -0.93 -14.09 8.50
N PHE A 165 -1.04 -14.59 7.27
CA PHE A 165 -1.93 -14.13 6.22
C PHE A 165 -3.16 -15.03 6.14
N SER A 166 -3.89 -15.14 7.26
CA SER A 166 -5.16 -15.86 7.29
C SER A 166 -6.28 -15.04 6.62
N PRO A 167 -7.21 -15.68 5.89
CA PRO A 167 -8.41 -15.00 5.38
C PRO A 167 -9.49 -14.82 6.46
N ASP A 168 -9.36 -15.48 7.62
CA ASP A 168 -10.42 -15.50 8.64
C ASP A 168 -10.27 -14.34 9.62
N HIS A 169 -9.04 -13.99 9.98
CA HIS A 169 -8.71 -12.99 11.00
C HIS A 169 -7.68 -11.98 10.52
N HIS A 170 -7.61 -10.85 11.24
CA HIS A 170 -6.49 -9.94 11.18
C HIS A 170 -5.36 -10.46 12.08
N THR A 171 -4.12 -9.99 11.89
CA THR A 171 -2.97 -10.51 12.63
C THR A 171 -2.15 -9.37 13.25
N PHE A 172 -1.90 -9.44 14.55
CA PHE A 172 -0.77 -8.75 15.17
C PHE A 172 0.45 -9.66 15.17
N LEU A 173 1.49 -9.32 14.41
CA LEU A 173 2.75 -10.07 14.35
C LEU A 173 3.80 -9.42 15.25
N ILE A 174 3.98 -9.95 16.46
CA ILE A 174 4.82 -9.35 17.49
C ILE A 174 5.98 -10.25 17.85
N ASN A 175 7.19 -9.73 17.66
CA ASN A 175 8.41 -10.39 18.10
C ASN A 175 9.57 -9.39 18.18
N THR A 176 10.66 -9.77 18.83
CA THR A 176 11.86 -8.94 18.97
C THR A 176 12.47 -8.54 17.62
N SER A 177 13.28 -7.47 17.60
CA SER A 177 13.93 -7.00 16.37
C SER A 177 14.93 -8.03 15.84
N GLY A 178 15.00 -8.15 14.51
CA GLY A 178 15.86 -9.12 13.82
C GLY A 178 15.23 -10.49 13.58
N THR A 179 14.09 -10.82 14.17
CA THR A 179 13.46 -12.17 14.08
C THR A 179 12.84 -12.53 12.73
N GLY A 180 13.06 -11.74 11.68
CA GLY A 180 12.55 -12.03 10.33
C GLY A 180 11.11 -11.58 10.05
N LYS A 181 10.46 -10.81 10.94
CA LYS A 181 9.11 -10.24 10.73
C LYS A 181 8.94 -9.63 9.34
N THR A 182 9.74 -8.60 9.02
CA THR A 182 9.67 -7.90 7.73
C THR A 182 9.88 -8.84 6.54
N ARG A 183 10.74 -9.86 6.65
CA ARG A 183 10.90 -10.87 5.60
C ARG A 183 9.61 -11.67 5.40
N LEU A 184 8.95 -12.10 6.48
CA LEU A 184 7.67 -12.82 6.38
C LEU A 184 6.56 -11.96 5.78
N LEU A 185 6.53 -10.66 6.12
CA LEU A 185 5.59 -9.72 5.51
C LEU A 185 5.81 -9.61 3.99
N PHE A 186 7.07 -9.51 3.57
CA PHE A 186 7.43 -9.47 2.15
C PHE A 186 7.07 -10.78 1.43
N GLU A 187 7.37 -11.93 2.04
CA GLU A 187 7.05 -13.24 1.46
C GLU A 187 5.53 -13.46 1.34
N GLY A 188 4.75 -13.06 2.35
CA GLY A 188 3.28 -13.10 2.26
C GLY A 188 2.73 -12.21 1.15
N LEU A 189 3.27 -11.01 0.97
CA LEU A 189 2.89 -10.10 -0.12
C LEU A 189 3.42 -10.51 -1.51
N CYS A 190 4.31 -11.51 -1.61
CA CYS A 190 4.60 -12.16 -2.89
C CYS A 190 3.50 -13.16 -3.29
N ILE A 191 2.78 -13.70 -2.30
CA ILE A 191 1.71 -14.68 -2.50
C ILE A 191 0.35 -13.99 -2.67
N HIS A 192 0.10 -12.95 -1.87
CA HIS A 192 -1.18 -12.25 -1.78
C HIS A 192 -1.09 -10.82 -2.32
N TRP A 193 -2.18 -10.32 -2.88
CA TRP A 193 -2.28 -8.89 -3.18
C TRP A 193 -2.37 -8.09 -1.88
N GLY A 194 -1.67 -6.97 -1.81
CA GLY A 194 -1.71 -6.14 -0.62
C GLY A 194 -0.84 -4.90 -0.65
N PHE A 195 -0.99 -4.09 0.39
CA PHE A 195 -0.15 -2.92 0.65
C PHE A 195 0.89 -3.22 1.71
N TYR A 196 2.12 -2.81 1.47
CA TYR A 196 3.19 -2.73 2.47
C TYR A 196 3.36 -1.27 2.88
N ILE A 197 2.97 -0.95 4.11
CA ILE A 197 3.12 0.37 4.71
C ILE A 197 4.07 0.22 5.89
N THR A 198 5.14 1.01 5.92
CA THR A 198 6.05 1.05 7.07
C THR A 198 5.80 2.30 7.90
N CYS A 199 5.76 2.12 9.22
CA CYS A 199 5.63 3.21 10.19
C CYS A 199 6.97 3.91 10.48
N ALA A 200 8.08 3.32 10.07
CA ALA A 200 9.41 3.88 10.21
C ALA A 200 10.33 3.42 9.07
N ILE A 201 11.12 4.35 8.53
CA ILE A 201 12.16 4.03 7.56
C ILE A 201 13.48 3.92 8.30
N ASP A 202 14.11 2.76 8.21
CA ASP A 202 15.41 2.52 8.79
C ASP A 202 16.56 2.92 7.84
N SER A 203 17.79 2.59 8.23
CA SER A 203 18.98 2.88 7.43
C SER A 203 19.04 2.19 6.06
N SER A 204 18.19 1.19 5.80
CA SER A 204 18.11 0.48 4.53
C SER A 204 17.21 1.19 3.51
N TYR A 205 16.45 2.20 3.93
CA TYR A 205 15.56 3.00 3.07
C TYR A 205 14.55 2.15 2.28
N LEU A 206 14.05 1.10 2.91
CA LEU A 206 13.03 0.22 2.34
C LEU A 206 11.63 0.74 2.66
N GLY A 207 10.81 0.85 1.62
CA GLY A 207 9.45 1.36 1.73
C GLY A 207 9.32 2.84 1.38
N ALA A 208 8.09 3.28 1.17
CA ALA A 208 7.78 4.68 0.96
C ALA A 208 7.65 5.45 2.28
N SER A 209 8.02 6.74 2.24
CA SER A 209 7.99 7.65 3.39
C SER A 209 6.63 8.33 3.59
N ASP A 210 5.69 8.08 2.70
CA ASP A 210 4.35 8.66 2.66
C ASP A 210 3.61 8.57 4.00
N PHE A 211 3.83 7.50 4.77
CA PHE A 211 3.21 7.33 6.07
C PHE A 211 4.11 7.73 7.24
N ALA A 212 5.36 7.25 7.26
CA ALA A 212 6.30 7.47 8.36
C ALA A 212 6.68 8.95 8.57
N ALA A 213 6.76 9.74 7.50
CA ALA A 213 7.08 11.17 7.59
C ALA A 213 5.97 11.93 8.32
N ASP A 214 4.72 11.76 7.90
CA ASP A 214 3.59 12.50 8.49
C ASP A 214 3.31 12.12 9.94
N ILE A 215 3.50 10.86 10.32
CA ILE A 215 3.42 10.46 11.73
C ILE A 215 4.55 11.09 12.55
N SER A 216 5.70 11.38 11.94
CA SER A 216 6.80 12.08 12.62
C SER A 216 6.54 13.59 12.70
N ASP A 217 5.85 14.15 11.72
CA ASP A 217 5.59 15.58 11.61
C ASP A 217 4.21 16.00 12.15
N ILE A 218 3.43 15.07 12.72
CA ILE A 218 2.08 15.33 13.21
C ILE A 218 2.03 16.48 14.24
N SER A 219 3.09 16.65 15.03
CA SER A 219 3.24 17.75 15.99
C SER A 219 3.36 19.13 15.34
N SER A 220 3.66 19.20 14.05
CA SER A 220 3.69 20.45 13.28
C SER A 220 2.31 20.89 12.80
N ASN A 221 1.28 20.04 12.94
CA ASN A 221 -0.08 20.42 12.63
C ASN A 221 -0.61 21.37 13.71
N SER A 222 -1.06 22.56 13.31
CA SER A 222 -1.53 23.60 14.24
C SER A 222 -2.75 23.20 15.06
N LYS A 223 -3.51 22.18 14.63
CA LYS A 223 -4.66 21.63 15.36
C LYS A 223 -4.30 20.47 16.28
N TRP A 224 -3.06 19.99 16.23
CA TRP A 224 -2.63 18.83 17.00
C TRP A 224 -2.28 19.23 18.44
N THR A 225 -2.98 18.61 19.38
CA THR A 225 -2.73 18.74 20.82
C THR A 225 -2.01 17.49 21.31
N GLY A 226 -0.68 17.56 21.44
CA GLY A 226 0.14 16.38 21.73
C GLY A 226 -0.16 15.66 23.06
N LEU A 227 -0.66 16.37 24.07
CA LEU A 227 -1.19 15.82 25.31
C LEU A 227 -2.54 16.46 25.57
N LEU A 228 -3.60 15.66 25.68
CA LEU A 228 -4.93 16.20 25.94
C LEU A 228 -4.96 16.93 27.29
N PRO A 229 -5.71 18.04 27.40
CA PRO A 229 -5.94 18.68 28.69
C PRO A 229 -6.80 17.77 29.57
N PHE A 230 -6.98 18.13 30.84
CA PHE A 230 -7.88 17.37 31.72
C PHE A 230 -9.31 17.37 31.18
N ARG A 231 -10.09 16.30 31.43
CA ARG A 231 -11.50 16.20 31.00
C ARG A 231 -12.39 17.36 31.48
N THR A 232 -12.00 18.05 32.55
CA THR A 232 -12.70 19.23 33.09
C THR A 232 -12.38 20.52 32.32
N ASP A 233 -11.38 20.52 31.45
CA ASP A 233 -10.98 21.67 30.65
C ASP A 233 -12.00 21.93 29.53
N PRO A 234 -12.46 23.19 29.33
CA PRO A 234 -13.40 23.53 28.25
C PRO A 234 -12.92 23.16 26.84
N HIS A 235 -11.61 23.05 26.62
CA HIS A 235 -11.01 22.72 25.32
C HIS A 235 -10.76 21.22 25.11
N TYR A 236 -11.04 20.36 26.10
CA TYR A 236 -10.82 18.91 26.01
C TYR A 236 -11.51 18.29 24.80
N THR A 237 -12.81 18.47 24.67
CA THR A 237 -13.60 17.85 23.59
C THR A 237 -13.14 18.30 22.22
N THR A 238 -12.87 19.59 22.05
CA THR A 238 -12.38 20.15 20.79
C THR A 238 -10.99 19.61 20.44
N SER A 239 -10.08 19.56 21.43
CA SER A 239 -8.71 19.02 21.22
C SER A 239 -8.73 17.54 20.86
N LEU A 240 -9.57 16.75 21.54
CA LEU A 240 -9.74 15.32 21.22
C LEU A 240 -10.30 15.15 19.81
N GLN A 241 -11.32 15.92 19.43
CA GLN A 241 -11.91 15.85 18.10
C GLN A 241 -10.91 16.26 17.02
N ASP A 242 -10.16 17.34 17.21
CA ASP A 242 -9.13 17.81 16.28
C ASP A 242 -8.00 16.77 16.12
N ASN A 243 -7.59 16.11 17.20
CA ASN A 243 -6.60 15.03 17.15
C ASN A 243 -7.12 13.81 16.39
N VAL A 244 -8.32 13.33 16.72
CA VAL A 244 -8.96 12.20 16.02
C VAL A 244 -9.08 12.51 14.53
N GLN A 245 -9.55 13.72 14.20
CA GLN A 245 -9.71 14.19 12.84
C GLN A 245 -8.37 14.28 12.09
N THR A 246 -7.32 14.73 12.77
CA THR A 246 -5.97 14.83 12.18
C THR A 246 -5.43 13.44 11.82
N VAL A 247 -5.56 12.47 12.73
CA VAL A 247 -5.10 11.09 12.49
C VAL A 247 -5.93 10.42 11.40
N TYR A 248 -7.25 10.60 11.44
CA TYR A 248 -8.17 10.13 10.41
C TYR A 248 -7.75 10.61 9.03
N ARG A 249 -7.48 11.91 8.91
CA ARG A 249 -7.05 12.55 7.67
C ARG A 249 -5.75 11.96 7.14
N ILE A 250 -4.71 11.89 7.97
CA ILE A 250 -3.40 11.33 7.60
C ILE A 250 -3.52 9.89 7.11
N ALA A 251 -4.34 9.07 7.80
CA ALA A 251 -4.59 7.68 7.45
C ALA A 251 -5.33 7.52 6.13
N CYS A 252 -6.38 8.31 5.90
CA CYS A 252 -7.18 8.24 4.68
C CYS A 252 -6.43 8.78 3.46
N GLU A 253 -5.67 9.86 3.59
CA GLU A 253 -4.85 10.40 2.50
C GLU A 253 -3.77 9.41 2.04
N ALA A 254 -3.12 8.73 2.99
CA ALA A 254 -2.13 7.69 2.67
C ALA A 254 -2.78 6.48 1.98
N LEU A 255 -3.93 6.03 2.49
CA LEU A 255 -4.69 4.93 1.89
C LEU A 255 -5.13 5.26 0.46
N LEU A 256 -5.71 6.45 0.24
CA LEU A 256 -6.14 6.90 -1.07
C LEU A 256 -4.96 6.99 -2.05
N ALA A 257 -3.82 7.55 -1.63
CA ALA A 257 -2.63 7.61 -2.48
C ALA A 257 -2.15 6.21 -2.92
N ARG A 258 -2.14 5.24 -2.00
CA ARG A 258 -1.80 3.83 -2.27
C ARG A 258 -2.78 3.18 -3.23
N LEU A 259 -4.08 3.37 -3.02
CA LEU A 259 -5.14 2.87 -3.90
C LEU A 259 -5.00 3.41 -5.32
N ILE A 260 -4.77 4.72 -5.49
CA ILE A 260 -4.61 5.34 -6.81
C ILE A 260 -3.42 4.73 -7.57
N VAL A 261 -2.25 4.65 -6.93
CA VAL A 261 -1.05 4.09 -7.58
C VAL A 261 -1.23 2.60 -7.89
N PHE A 262 -1.89 1.86 -7.00
CA PHE A 262 -2.19 0.45 -7.24
C PHE A 262 -3.16 0.24 -8.39
N LYS A 263 -4.21 1.06 -8.49
CA LYS A 263 -5.12 1.05 -9.65
C LYS A 263 -4.34 1.25 -10.95
N MET A 264 -3.43 2.24 -11.01
CA MET A 264 -2.56 2.46 -12.18
C MET A 264 -1.67 1.24 -12.50
N TYR A 265 -1.14 0.58 -11.46
CA TYR A 265 -0.38 -0.65 -11.61
C TYR A 265 -1.22 -1.80 -12.17
N LEU A 266 -2.45 -1.97 -11.70
CA LEU A 266 -3.38 -2.99 -12.17
C LEU A 266 -3.87 -2.74 -13.61
N GLU A 267 -4.11 -1.48 -13.98
CA GLU A 267 -4.41 -1.12 -15.37
C GLU A 267 -3.25 -1.48 -16.31
N ALA A 268 -2.01 -1.28 -15.88
CA ALA A 268 -0.84 -1.72 -16.64
C ALA A 268 -0.72 -3.26 -16.68
N CYS A 269 -1.03 -3.96 -15.59
CA CYS A 269 -1.10 -5.43 -15.56
C CYS A 269 -2.15 -5.98 -16.52
N SER A 270 -3.34 -5.37 -16.54
CA SER A 270 -4.43 -5.74 -17.43
C SER A 270 -4.00 -5.63 -18.90
N LYS A 271 -3.33 -4.52 -19.26
CA LYS A 271 -2.78 -4.32 -20.61
C LYS A 271 -1.65 -5.31 -20.97
N ALA A 272 -0.83 -5.71 -20.00
CA ALA A 272 0.27 -6.65 -20.20
C ALA A 272 -0.17 -8.13 -20.14
N GLY A 273 -1.37 -8.41 -19.62
CA GLY A 273 -1.83 -9.73 -19.23
C GLY A 273 -1.36 -10.10 -17.83
N PHE A 274 -2.31 -10.42 -16.93
CA PHE A 274 -2.00 -10.79 -15.55
C PHE A 274 -1.12 -12.05 -15.47
N CYS A 275 -0.10 -12.02 -14.60
CA CYS A 275 0.70 -13.19 -14.27
C CYS A 275 1.03 -13.23 -12.77
N HIS A 276 1.48 -14.40 -12.29
CA HIS A 276 1.73 -14.62 -10.86
C HIS A 276 2.84 -13.71 -10.29
N ASP A 277 3.84 -13.35 -11.10
CA ASP A 277 4.94 -12.46 -10.68
C ASP A 277 4.48 -11.04 -10.39
N HIS A 278 3.30 -10.61 -10.85
CA HIS A 278 2.84 -9.24 -10.65
C HIS A 278 2.66 -8.88 -9.18
N ARG A 279 2.38 -9.84 -8.29
CA ARG A 279 2.30 -9.60 -6.83
C ARG A 279 3.66 -9.27 -6.24
N GLN A 280 4.67 -10.08 -6.57
CA GLN A 280 6.05 -9.79 -6.18
C GLN A 280 6.48 -8.44 -6.73
N ARG A 281 6.32 -8.18 -8.03
CA ARG A 281 6.70 -6.90 -8.67
C ARG A 281 5.97 -5.70 -8.04
N TRP A 282 4.71 -5.89 -7.62
CA TRP A 282 3.97 -4.87 -6.88
C TRP A 282 4.58 -4.59 -5.51
N LEU A 283 4.86 -5.61 -4.71
CA LEU A 283 5.58 -5.45 -3.44
C LEU A 283 6.92 -4.73 -3.64
N GLU A 284 7.69 -5.17 -4.62
CA GLU A 284 8.98 -4.57 -4.95
C GLU A 284 8.87 -3.08 -5.28
N SER A 285 7.79 -2.67 -5.94
CA SER A 285 7.49 -1.27 -6.23
C SER A 285 7.08 -0.45 -4.99
N GLN A 286 6.57 -1.10 -3.94
CA GLN A 286 6.29 -0.45 -2.66
C GLN A 286 7.55 -0.30 -1.81
N ILE A 287 8.46 -1.27 -1.90
CA ILE A 287 9.78 -1.23 -1.26
C ILE A 287 10.68 -0.17 -1.93
N PHE A 288 10.59 -0.03 -3.25
CA PHE A 288 11.36 0.92 -4.05
C PHE A 288 10.45 1.83 -4.89
N PRO A 289 9.76 2.78 -4.26
CA PRO A 289 8.72 3.57 -4.91
C PRO A 289 9.23 4.48 -6.03
N HIS A 290 10.51 4.87 -6.02
CA HIS A 290 11.14 5.63 -7.10
C HIS A 290 11.25 4.88 -8.44
N ASN A 291 10.98 3.57 -8.45
CA ASN A 291 10.88 2.81 -9.69
C ASN A 291 9.58 3.10 -10.44
N LEU A 292 8.54 3.55 -9.74
CA LEU A 292 7.24 3.87 -10.35
C LEU A 292 7.18 5.30 -10.89
N ALA A 293 7.93 6.23 -10.30
CA ALA A 293 8.03 7.62 -10.74
C ALA A 293 9.37 8.26 -10.34
N SER A 294 9.83 9.26 -11.08
CA SER A 294 11.04 10.04 -10.77
C SER A 294 10.87 11.47 -11.27
N PRO A 295 11.37 12.50 -10.56
CA PRO A 295 12.32 12.47 -9.44
C PRO A 295 11.69 12.22 -8.06
N PHE A 296 10.37 12.14 -7.94
CA PHE A 296 9.68 12.02 -6.66
C PHE A 296 9.10 10.61 -6.43
N GLU A 297 8.80 10.34 -5.17
CA GLU A 297 8.09 9.16 -4.70
C GLU A 297 6.57 9.34 -4.93
N PRO A 298 5.88 8.48 -5.71
CA PRO A 298 4.51 8.72 -6.15
C PRO A 298 3.48 8.76 -5.01
N TYR A 299 3.58 7.88 -4.01
CA TYR A 299 2.64 7.80 -2.89
C TYR A 299 2.66 9.10 -2.09
N GLY A 300 3.83 9.52 -1.62
CA GLY A 300 4.02 10.75 -0.87
C GLY A 300 3.66 12.00 -1.66
N LYS A 301 3.97 12.04 -2.97
CA LYS A 301 3.60 13.18 -3.81
C LYS A 301 2.09 13.31 -3.98
N ILE A 302 1.38 12.21 -4.28
CA ILE A 302 -0.09 12.21 -4.39
C ILE A 302 -0.72 12.60 -3.05
N LYS A 303 -0.29 11.95 -1.96
CA LYS A 303 -0.76 12.25 -0.60
C LYS A 303 -0.63 13.74 -0.28
N HIS A 304 0.55 14.31 -0.51
CA HIS A 304 0.80 15.73 -0.29
C HIS A 304 -0.15 16.62 -1.11
N GLN A 305 -0.44 16.27 -2.37
CA GLN A 305 -1.42 17.03 -3.16
C GLN A 305 -2.84 16.94 -2.60
N ILE A 306 -3.24 15.78 -2.05
CA ILE A 306 -4.56 15.62 -1.40
C ILE A 306 -4.64 16.49 -0.14
N SER A 307 -3.57 16.48 0.66
CA SER A 307 -3.47 17.27 1.90
C SER A 307 -3.58 18.77 1.63
N VAL A 308 -2.79 19.29 0.69
CA VAL A 308 -2.79 20.72 0.31
C VAL A 308 -4.11 21.17 -0.33
N ALA A 309 -4.85 20.24 -0.96
CA ALA A 309 -6.13 20.57 -1.58
C ALA A 309 -7.20 20.98 -0.55
N CYS A 310 -7.06 20.64 0.73
CA CYS A 310 -8.01 21.00 1.80
C CYS A 310 -9.47 20.70 1.41
N VAL A 311 -9.70 19.52 0.82
CA VAL A 311 -11.05 18.99 0.54
C VAL A 311 -11.69 18.46 1.82
N ASN A 312 -13.02 18.37 1.87
CA ASN A 312 -13.71 17.74 2.99
C ASN A 312 -13.42 16.24 3.04
N ASP A 313 -13.50 15.64 4.21
CA ASP A 313 -13.22 14.21 4.39
C ASP A 313 -14.15 13.32 3.57
N SER A 314 -15.42 13.68 3.46
CA SER A 314 -16.39 12.94 2.64
C SER A 314 -15.94 12.77 1.18
N VAL A 315 -15.17 13.71 0.63
CA VAL A 315 -14.62 13.60 -0.73
C VAL A 315 -13.50 12.56 -0.79
N ILE A 316 -12.68 12.45 0.27
CA ILE A 316 -11.64 11.44 0.37
C ILE A 316 -12.27 10.06 0.60
N ASP A 317 -13.29 9.98 1.45
CA ASP A 317 -14.02 8.75 1.76
C ASP A 317 -14.66 8.17 0.50
N GLU A 318 -15.36 9.01 -0.27
CA GLU A 318 -15.93 8.66 -1.57
C GLU A 318 -14.84 8.24 -2.57
N ALA A 319 -13.71 8.95 -2.59
CA ALA A 319 -12.59 8.60 -3.46
C ALA A 319 -11.96 7.25 -3.10
N ILE A 320 -11.83 6.92 -1.81
CA ILE A 320 -11.33 5.62 -1.33
C ILE A 320 -12.29 4.51 -1.78
N LEU A 321 -13.59 4.67 -1.49
CA LEU A 321 -14.62 3.70 -1.82
C LEU A 321 -14.62 3.40 -3.33
N HIS A 322 -14.71 4.42 -4.18
CA HIS A 322 -14.80 4.21 -5.63
C HIS A 322 -13.49 3.74 -6.26
N THR A 323 -12.34 4.21 -5.76
CA THR A 323 -11.05 3.69 -6.24
C THR A 323 -10.91 2.20 -5.89
N TRP A 324 -11.41 1.78 -4.72
CA TRP A 324 -11.43 0.38 -4.33
C TRP A 324 -12.39 -0.46 -5.20
N GLU A 325 -13.60 0.03 -5.50
CA GLU A 325 -14.52 -0.65 -6.42
C GLU A 325 -13.88 -0.89 -7.80
N ASP A 326 -13.15 0.09 -8.33
CA ASP A 326 -12.41 -0.04 -9.58
C ASP A 326 -11.28 -1.07 -9.48
N ILE A 327 -10.56 -1.11 -8.35
CA ILE A 327 -9.54 -2.13 -8.07
C ILE A 327 -10.15 -3.53 -8.04
N GLN A 328 -11.29 -3.71 -7.38
CA GLN A 328 -11.99 -5.00 -7.33
C GLN A 328 -12.40 -5.47 -8.72
N PHE A 329 -12.91 -4.55 -9.54
CA PHE A 329 -13.26 -4.82 -10.93
C PHE A 329 -12.04 -5.25 -11.76
N LEU A 330 -10.89 -4.59 -11.58
CA LEU A 330 -9.65 -4.91 -12.29
C LEU A 330 -9.02 -6.24 -11.83
N LEU A 331 -9.05 -6.53 -10.53
CA LEU A 331 -8.44 -7.75 -9.97
C LEU A 331 -9.24 -9.01 -10.30
N GLN A 332 -10.57 -8.91 -10.41
CA GLN A 332 -11.46 -10.07 -10.52
C GLN A 332 -11.15 -11.13 -9.46
N MET A 333 -11.01 -10.70 -8.20
CA MET A 333 -10.57 -11.55 -7.09
C MET A 333 -11.40 -12.84 -7.03
N ALA A 334 -10.72 -13.97 -6.89
CA ALA A 334 -11.40 -15.25 -6.77
C ALA A 334 -12.24 -15.30 -5.48
N PRO A 335 -13.35 -16.06 -5.44
CA PRO A 335 -14.09 -16.27 -4.20
C PRO A 335 -13.16 -16.77 -3.08
N GLY A 336 -13.15 -16.05 -1.95
CA GLY A 336 -12.28 -16.35 -0.80
C GLY A 336 -10.87 -15.76 -0.88
N GLU A 337 -10.48 -15.13 -2.00
CA GLU A 337 -9.24 -14.35 -2.05
C GLU A 337 -9.39 -13.07 -1.21
N VAL A 338 -8.33 -12.73 -0.49
CA VAL A 338 -8.30 -11.61 0.45
C VAL A 338 -7.18 -10.66 0.07
N PHE A 339 -7.42 -9.37 0.22
CA PHE A 339 -6.43 -8.32 0.07
C PHE A 339 -5.84 -7.94 1.43
N TYR A 340 -4.53 -7.75 1.52
CA TYR A 340 -3.87 -7.48 2.80
C TYR A 340 -3.38 -6.05 2.90
N ILE A 341 -3.64 -5.39 4.03
CA ILE A 341 -2.97 -4.14 4.41
C ILE A 341 -1.98 -4.50 5.51
N VAL A 342 -0.70 -4.47 5.15
CA VAL A 342 0.40 -4.80 6.05
C VAL A 342 1.01 -3.51 6.59
N LEU A 343 1.09 -3.43 7.92
CA LEU A 343 1.67 -2.31 8.64
C LEU A 343 2.91 -2.78 9.40
N ASP A 344 4.09 -2.39 8.96
CA ASP A 344 5.37 -2.75 9.56
C ASP A 344 5.87 -1.68 10.54
N GLU A 345 6.73 -2.08 11.47
CA GLU A 345 7.27 -1.23 12.55
C GLU A 345 6.19 -0.46 13.35
N ALA A 346 5.00 -1.06 13.50
CA ALA A 346 3.83 -0.41 14.11
C ALA A 346 4.04 -0.01 15.58
N ASN A 347 5.03 -0.61 16.27
CA ASN A 347 5.46 -0.17 17.59
C ASN A 347 5.89 1.31 17.63
N VAL A 348 6.44 1.84 16.55
CA VAL A 348 6.88 3.25 16.49
C VAL A 348 5.68 4.19 16.64
N VAL A 349 4.58 3.91 15.94
CA VAL A 349 3.36 4.70 16.07
C VAL A 349 2.65 4.41 17.39
N SER A 350 2.73 3.17 17.88
CA SER A 350 2.10 2.81 19.15
C SER A 350 2.70 3.53 20.37
N GLN A 351 3.95 3.96 20.29
CA GLN A 351 4.66 4.64 21.38
C GLN A 351 4.66 6.16 21.26
N LYS A 352 4.29 6.69 20.09
CA LYS A 352 4.25 8.13 19.84
C LYS A 352 2.97 8.76 20.40
N HIS A 353 3.11 9.99 20.91
CA HIS A 353 2.00 10.85 21.36
C HIS A 353 0.99 10.17 22.28
N TYR A 354 1.46 9.35 23.23
CA TYR A 354 0.59 8.77 24.24
C TYR A 354 -0.13 9.87 25.04
N GLY A 355 -1.45 9.74 25.18
CA GLY A 355 -2.29 10.76 25.82
C GLY A 355 -2.83 11.85 24.88
N ALA A 356 -2.53 11.79 23.57
CA ALA A 356 -3.16 12.66 22.58
C ALA A 356 -4.58 12.18 22.18
N LEU A 357 -4.91 10.93 22.46
CA LEU A 357 -6.18 10.30 22.07
C LEU A 357 -6.74 9.54 23.25
N GLU A 358 -8.06 9.55 23.38
CA GLU A 358 -8.78 8.95 24.50
C GLU A 358 -10.16 8.47 24.05
N ASP A 359 -10.58 7.29 24.54
CA ASP A 359 -11.95 6.79 24.41
C ASP A 359 -12.50 6.40 25.79
N ASP A 360 -13.63 5.69 25.84
CA ASP A 360 -14.24 5.25 27.10
C ASP A 360 -13.31 4.35 27.93
N GLY A 361 -12.35 3.67 27.27
CA GLY A 361 -11.32 2.87 27.92
C GLY A 361 -10.10 3.66 28.42
N GLY A 362 -10.09 4.98 28.23
CA GLY A 362 -8.98 5.86 28.58
C GLY A 362 -8.04 6.15 27.40
N PRO A 363 -6.82 6.66 27.68
CA PRO A 363 -5.85 6.99 26.65
C PRO A 363 -5.48 5.79 25.79
N TYR A 364 -5.32 6.00 24.49
CA TYR A 364 -4.98 4.94 23.55
C TYR A 364 -3.98 5.43 22.48
N PRO A 365 -3.23 4.51 21.82
CA PRO A 365 -2.17 4.89 20.89
C PRO A 365 -2.71 5.33 19.53
N LEU A 366 -1.94 6.17 18.82
CA LEU A 366 -2.18 6.55 17.42
C LEU A 366 -2.50 5.35 16.52
N LEU A 367 -1.82 4.22 16.74
CA LEU A 367 -2.01 2.99 15.98
C LEU A 367 -3.48 2.54 15.97
N LYS A 368 -4.18 2.64 17.10
CA LYS A 368 -5.60 2.26 17.21
C LYS A 368 -6.49 3.18 16.36
N ALA A 369 -6.25 4.49 16.37
CA ALA A 369 -7.01 5.44 15.54
C ALA A 369 -6.77 5.23 14.03
N ILE A 370 -5.54 4.90 13.63
CA ILE A 370 -5.21 4.59 12.23
C ILE A 370 -5.96 3.34 11.77
N LEU A 371 -5.91 2.26 12.56
CA LEU A 371 -6.60 1.02 12.24
C LEU A 371 -8.12 1.21 12.18
N ARG A 372 -8.71 1.97 13.11
CA ARG A 372 -10.13 2.36 13.08
C ARG A 372 -10.49 3.10 11.78
N SER A 373 -9.65 4.05 11.38
CA SER A 373 -9.87 4.84 10.16
C SER A 373 -9.86 3.95 8.91
N TRP A 374 -8.93 3.00 8.83
CA TRP A 374 -8.90 2.06 7.70
C TRP A 374 -9.98 0.99 7.78
N GLN A 375 -10.37 0.52 8.96
CA GLN A 375 -11.48 -0.43 9.13
C GLN A 375 -12.82 0.20 8.73
N LEU A 376 -13.01 1.50 8.99
CA LEU A 376 -14.20 2.23 8.53
C LEU A 376 -14.40 2.10 7.02
N HIS A 377 -13.31 2.22 6.25
CA HIS A 377 -13.34 2.17 4.78
C HIS A 377 -13.24 0.77 4.21
N MET A 378 -12.40 -0.08 4.81
CA MET A 378 -11.99 -1.36 4.25
C MET A 378 -12.67 -2.56 4.91
N GLY A 379 -13.34 -2.37 6.07
CA GLY A 379 -13.84 -3.45 6.90
C GLY A 379 -15.04 -4.21 6.33
N CYS A 380 -15.79 -3.61 5.40
CA CYS A 380 -16.88 -4.28 4.68
C CYS A 380 -16.41 -5.10 3.46
N PHE A 381 -15.12 -5.01 3.11
CA PHE A 381 -14.51 -5.70 1.98
C PHE A 381 -13.70 -6.91 2.45
N PRO A 382 -13.34 -7.85 1.54
CA PRO A 382 -12.45 -8.97 1.87
C PRO A 382 -11.00 -8.49 2.06
N VAL A 383 -10.79 -7.64 3.07
CA VAL A 383 -9.51 -7.02 3.41
C VAL A 383 -9.11 -7.45 4.81
N LYS A 384 -7.86 -7.87 4.98
CA LYS A 384 -7.27 -8.21 6.28
C LYS A 384 -6.07 -7.35 6.59
N PHE A 385 -5.78 -7.21 7.88
CA PHE A 385 -4.70 -6.38 8.38
C PHE A 385 -3.64 -7.30 8.96
N VAL A 386 -2.37 -7.05 8.64
CA VAL A 386 -1.23 -7.68 9.32
C VAL A 386 -0.39 -6.56 9.91
N VAL A 387 -0.43 -6.41 11.23
CA VAL A 387 0.20 -5.32 11.97
C VAL A 387 1.40 -5.87 12.72
N ALA A 388 2.59 -5.57 12.23
CA ALA A 388 3.84 -6.08 12.77
C ALA A 388 4.57 -5.04 13.63
N GLY A 389 5.16 -5.49 14.73
CA GLY A 389 5.95 -4.63 15.59
C GLY A 389 6.76 -5.41 16.62
N THR A 390 7.59 -4.70 17.37
CA THR A 390 8.36 -5.28 18.48
C THR A 390 7.57 -5.34 19.78
N VAL A 391 6.91 -4.23 20.12
CA VAL A 391 6.05 -4.09 21.30
C VAL A 391 4.82 -3.28 20.91
N ILE A 392 3.66 -3.93 20.88
CA ILE A 392 2.35 -3.30 20.70
C ILE A 392 1.55 -3.65 21.96
N PRO A 393 1.13 -2.66 22.78
CA PRO A 393 0.44 -2.94 24.04
C PRO A 393 -0.95 -3.51 23.77
N GLN A 394 -1.14 -4.77 24.15
CA GLN A 394 -2.36 -5.54 23.89
C GLN A 394 -3.58 -4.98 24.60
N GLU A 395 -3.38 -4.35 25.76
CA GLU A 395 -4.42 -3.74 26.59
C GLU A 395 -5.26 -2.69 25.83
N HIS A 396 -4.70 -2.02 24.82
CA HIS A 396 -5.44 -1.03 24.02
C HIS A 396 -6.33 -1.66 22.94
N PHE A 397 -6.13 -2.95 22.66
CA PHE A 397 -6.82 -3.76 21.66
C PHE A 397 -7.60 -4.91 22.31
N GLN A 398 -7.88 -4.79 23.61
CA GLN A 398 -8.83 -5.63 24.32
C GLN A 398 -10.01 -4.72 24.69
N SER A 399 -11.16 -4.88 24.03
CA SER A 399 -12.34 -4.06 24.33
C SER A 399 -13.53 -4.94 24.70
N SER A 400 -14.36 -4.45 25.62
CA SER A 400 -15.64 -5.08 25.97
C SER A 400 -16.63 -5.09 24.79
N SER A 401 -16.41 -4.23 23.80
CA SER A 401 -17.20 -4.15 22.56
C SER A 401 -16.85 -5.25 21.55
N GLY A 402 -15.77 -6.01 21.76
CA GLY A 402 -15.30 -7.03 20.81
C GLY A 402 -14.76 -6.49 19.49
N GLU A 403 -14.48 -5.18 19.40
CA GLU A 403 -13.97 -4.49 18.19
C GLU A 403 -12.71 -5.16 17.61
N TRP A 404 -11.89 -5.74 18.47
CA TRP A 404 -10.58 -6.31 18.14
C TRP A 404 -10.54 -7.84 18.26
N ASP A 405 -11.66 -8.50 18.54
CA ASP A 405 -11.71 -9.94 18.80
C ASP A 405 -11.31 -10.79 17.59
N ASN A 406 -11.40 -10.21 16.39
CA ASN A 406 -10.95 -10.84 15.16
C ASN A 406 -9.46 -10.61 14.85
N PHE A 407 -8.65 -10.16 15.81
CA PHE A 407 -7.19 -10.08 15.68
C PHE A 407 -6.52 -11.25 16.40
N LEU A 408 -5.81 -12.09 15.64
CA LEU A 408 -4.89 -13.09 16.17
C LEU A 408 -3.58 -12.42 16.60
N TRP A 409 -3.13 -12.73 17.81
CA TRP A 409 -1.80 -12.35 18.28
C TRP A 409 -0.82 -13.47 17.96
N CYS A 410 0.11 -13.20 17.05
CA CYS A 410 1.09 -14.16 16.56
C CYS A 410 2.51 -13.68 16.86
N SER A 411 3.34 -14.55 17.39
CA SER A 411 4.78 -14.32 17.60
C SER A 411 5.67 -15.32 16.87
N ASP A 412 5.06 -16.25 16.12
CA ASP A 412 5.79 -17.25 15.33
C ASP A 412 6.35 -16.62 14.05
N THR A 413 7.49 -15.97 14.19
CA THR A 413 8.31 -15.53 13.06
C THR A 413 9.24 -16.63 12.56
N GLY A 414 9.24 -17.78 13.23
CA GLY A 414 10.28 -18.77 13.13
C GLY A 414 11.58 -18.34 13.79
N CYS A 415 12.16 -19.26 14.56
CA CYS A 415 13.58 -19.29 14.83
C CYS A 415 14.18 -20.46 14.04
N PHE A 416 15.49 -20.39 13.77
CA PHE A 416 16.18 -21.61 13.46
C PHE A 416 16.25 -22.44 14.74
N ASP A 417 15.30 -23.37 14.91
CA ASP A 417 15.28 -24.32 16.03
C ASP A 417 16.07 -25.59 15.72
N ASP A 418 16.46 -25.76 14.46
CA ASP A 418 17.28 -26.85 13.96
C ASP A 418 18.63 -26.31 13.43
N LEU A 419 19.72 -26.79 14.03
CA LEU A 419 21.08 -26.41 13.70
C LEU A 419 21.42 -26.71 12.23
N GLU A 420 20.95 -27.81 11.68
CA GLU A 420 21.24 -28.24 10.32
C GLU A 420 20.45 -27.41 9.30
N ILE A 421 19.22 -26.99 9.63
CA ILE A 421 18.48 -26.00 8.83
C ILE A 421 19.23 -24.66 8.81
N HIS A 422 19.68 -24.17 9.98
CA HIS A 422 20.47 -22.95 10.06
C HIS A 422 21.77 -23.04 9.25
N ARG A 423 22.53 -24.14 9.40
CA ARG A 423 23.76 -24.38 8.66
C ARG A 423 23.51 -24.43 7.16
N ARG A 424 22.42 -25.07 6.70
CA ARG A 424 22.03 -25.10 5.28
C ARG A 424 21.67 -23.72 4.76
N TYR A 425 21.08 -22.86 5.58
CA TYR A 425 20.81 -21.48 5.21
C TYR A 425 22.11 -20.66 5.08
N VAL A 426 22.91 -20.62 6.15
CA VAL A 426 24.15 -19.81 6.20
C VAL A 426 25.17 -20.26 5.16
N SER A 427 25.30 -21.56 4.93
CA SER A 427 26.25 -22.11 3.95
C SER A 427 25.99 -21.65 2.51
N GLN A 428 24.79 -21.15 2.19
CA GLN A 428 24.52 -20.55 0.88
C GLN A 428 25.33 -19.27 0.66
N PHE A 429 25.64 -18.52 1.72
CA PHE A 429 26.36 -17.25 1.66
C PHE A 429 27.88 -17.41 1.79
N LEU A 430 28.37 -18.63 2.07
CA LEU A 430 29.78 -18.91 2.27
C LEU A 430 30.36 -19.60 1.02
N PRO A 431 31.55 -19.20 0.55
CA PRO A 431 32.25 -19.95 -0.49
C PRO A 431 32.39 -21.42 -0.07
N PRO A 432 32.08 -22.41 -0.95
CA PRO A 432 32.03 -23.82 -0.56
C PRO A 432 33.32 -24.35 0.09
N GLN A 433 34.48 -23.85 -0.33
CA GLN A 433 35.78 -24.20 0.23
C GLN A 433 35.94 -23.67 1.66
N PHE A 434 35.50 -22.43 1.90
CA PHE A 434 35.54 -21.81 3.23
C PHE A 434 34.55 -22.47 4.19
N GLY A 435 33.31 -22.72 3.76
CA GLY A 435 32.29 -23.37 4.58
C GLY A 435 32.69 -24.77 5.08
N LYS A 436 33.52 -25.49 4.32
CA LYS A 436 34.07 -26.81 4.70
C LYS A 436 35.32 -26.74 5.59
N SER A 437 35.98 -25.59 5.67
CA SER A 437 37.17 -25.39 6.51
C SER A 437 36.81 -25.37 8.00
N ASP A 438 37.79 -25.61 8.87
CA ASP A 438 37.60 -25.51 10.33
C ASP A 438 37.14 -24.13 10.76
N ALA A 439 37.70 -23.08 10.17
CA ALA A 439 37.30 -21.70 10.44
C ALA A 439 35.85 -21.42 10.01
N GLY A 440 35.43 -21.91 8.84
CA GLY A 440 34.04 -21.75 8.36
C GLY A 440 33.04 -22.51 9.21
N ARG A 441 33.36 -23.74 9.65
CA ARG A 441 32.53 -24.51 10.58
C ARG A 441 32.40 -23.82 11.93
N LEU A 442 33.51 -23.34 12.50
CA LEU A 442 33.51 -22.57 13.74
C LEU A 442 32.67 -21.28 13.62
N LEU A 443 32.74 -20.59 12.48
CA LEU A 443 31.90 -19.42 12.24
C LEU A 443 30.42 -19.78 12.23
N MET A 444 30.02 -20.83 11.50
CA MET A 444 28.61 -21.26 11.45
C MET A 444 28.09 -21.67 12.83
N ASP A 445 28.92 -22.33 13.66
CA ASP A 445 28.56 -22.70 15.03
C ASP A 445 28.37 -21.47 15.93
N ARG A 446 29.22 -20.45 15.76
CA ARG A 446 29.05 -19.17 16.45
C ARG A 446 27.79 -18.45 15.98
N MET A 447 27.52 -18.41 14.68
CA MET A 447 26.30 -17.80 14.14
C MET A 447 25.06 -18.49 14.70
N TRP A 448 25.06 -19.82 14.79
CA TRP A 448 23.97 -20.55 15.44
C TRP A 448 23.78 -20.10 16.90
N HIS A 449 24.86 -20.08 17.69
CA HIS A 449 24.76 -19.77 19.11
C HIS A 449 24.28 -18.33 19.37
N TRP A 450 24.74 -17.37 18.57
CA TRP A 450 24.53 -15.94 18.82
C TRP A 450 23.45 -15.30 17.95
N LEU A 451 23.13 -15.89 16.79
CA LEU A 451 22.27 -15.33 15.75
C LEU A 451 21.11 -16.27 15.34
N ARG A 452 20.82 -17.36 16.07
CA ARG A 452 19.70 -18.29 15.74
C ARG A 452 18.33 -17.62 15.49
N GLY A 453 18.10 -16.46 16.08
CA GLY A 453 16.86 -15.67 15.94
C GLY A 453 17.02 -14.44 15.04
N ARG A 454 18.07 -14.36 14.20
CA ARG A 454 18.37 -13.23 13.32
C ARG A 454 18.59 -13.65 11.87
#